data_AF-A0A938R0C3-F1
#
_entry.id   AF-A0A938R0C3-F1
#
_cell.length_a   1.000
_cell.length_b   1.000
_cell.length_c   1.000
_cell.angle_alpha   90.00
_cell.angle_beta   90.00
_cell.angle_gamma   90.00
#
_symmetry.space_group_name_H-M   'P 1'
#
loop_
_entity.id
_entity.type
_entity.pdbx_description
1 polymer ?
#
loop_
_entity_poly.entity_id
_entity_poly.type
_entity_poly.pdbx_seq_one_letter_code
_entity_poly.pdbx_strand_id
1 'polypeptide(L)'
;MRATFTDIGALADAGVPAEAWQYLLPNAVPVRFTETGSLLDQHHKWSTRLCFNAQEEIWRATMDEVQDLASAAPSLATWILPPCAMRRRADVTPFCPEGDRFCGQPVWQKERSQYLRVL
;
A
#
# COMPACT_ATOMS: atom_id res chain seq x y z
N MET A 1 -7.32 -12.48 19.58
CA MET A 1 -6.19 -11.57 19.88
C MET A 1 -5.84 -11.52 21.36
N ARG A 2 -6.76 -11.16 22.29
CA ARG A 2 -6.42 -11.11 23.73
C ARG A 2 -5.77 -12.40 24.27
N ALA A 3 -6.35 -13.56 23.97
CA ALA A 3 -5.80 -14.86 24.38
C ALA A 3 -4.37 -15.08 23.87
N THR A 4 -4.11 -14.80 22.59
CA THR A 4 -2.78 -14.92 21.98
C THR A 4 -1.72 -14.09 22.70
N PHE A 5 -2.04 -12.86 23.09
CA PHE A 5 -1.10 -12.02 23.84
C PHE A 5 -0.88 -12.51 25.28
N THR A 6 -1.91 -13.11 25.90
CA THR A 6 -1.76 -13.79 27.20
C THR A 6 -0.81 -14.98 27.11
N ASP A 7 -0.96 -15.83 26.09
CA ASP A 7 -0.10 -17.00 25.88
C ASP A 7 1.35 -16.59 25.60
N ILE A 8 1.54 -15.57 24.76
CA ILE A 8 2.86 -14.97 24.51
C ILE A 8 3.49 -14.48 25.82
N GLY A 9 2.72 -13.78 26.67
CA GLY A 9 3.18 -13.32 27.99
C GLY A 9 3.65 -14.47 28.87
N ALA A 10 2.86 -15.55 28.96
CA ALA A 10 3.22 -16.72 29.75
C ALA A 10 4.50 -17.42 29.24
N LEU A 11 4.71 -17.50 27.92
CA LEU A 11 5.93 -18.04 27.33
C LEU A 11 7.14 -17.15 27.61
N ALA A 12 6.97 -15.83 27.49
CA ALA A 12 8.03 -14.87 27.79
C ALA A 12 8.43 -14.93 29.28
N ASP A 13 7.46 -15.01 30.19
CA ASP A 13 7.69 -15.16 31.65
C ASP A 13 8.41 -16.47 31.99
N ALA A 14 8.19 -17.53 31.20
CA ALA A 14 8.88 -18.80 31.31
C ALA A 14 10.30 -18.82 30.70
N GLY A 15 10.78 -17.68 30.16
CA GLY A 15 12.11 -17.55 29.56
C GLY A 15 12.22 -18.13 28.15
N VAL A 16 11.10 -18.38 27.46
CA VAL A 16 11.11 -18.82 26.07
C VAL A 16 11.61 -17.67 25.17
N PRO A 17 12.56 -17.93 24.25
CA PRO A 17 13.11 -16.90 23.37
C PRO A 17 12.06 -16.27 22.44
N ALA A 18 12.26 -14.99 22.10
CA ALA A 18 11.36 -14.24 21.22
C ALA A 18 11.18 -14.88 19.86
N GLU A 19 12.25 -15.48 19.34
CA GLU A 19 12.27 -16.18 18.07
C GLU A 19 11.25 -17.32 18.01
N ALA A 20 10.89 -17.91 19.18
CA ALA A 20 9.91 -18.97 19.27
C ALA A 20 8.49 -18.44 19.50
N TRP A 21 8.27 -17.55 20.47
CA TRP A 21 6.90 -17.08 20.75
C TRP A 21 6.37 -16.09 19.71
N GLN A 22 7.25 -15.41 18.94
CA GLN A 22 6.80 -14.48 17.89
C GLN A 22 5.96 -15.15 16.80
N TYR A 23 6.08 -16.47 16.61
CA TYR A 23 5.24 -17.23 15.69
C TYR A 23 3.75 -17.24 16.05
N LEU A 24 3.41 -16.87 17.28
CA LEU A 24 2.02 -16.70 17.72
C LEU A 24 1.45 -15.32 17.33
N LEU A 25 2.28 -14.34 16.97
CA LEU A 25 1.81 -13.01 16.60
C LEU A 25 0.93 -13.08 15.35
N PRO A 26 -0.28 -12.48 15.36
CA PRO A 26 -1.10 -12.43 14.16
C PRO A 26 -0.51 -11.44 13.13
N ASN A 27 -0.86 -11.60 11.86
CA ASN A 27 -0.45 -10.68 10.79
C ASN A 27 -0.84 -9.20 11.04
N ALA A 28 -1.83 -8.96 11.90
CA ALA A 28 -2.30 -7.62 12.27
C ALA A 28 -1.40 -6.92 13.32
N VAL A 29 -0.32 -7.56 13.78
CA VAL A 29 0.62 -6.91 14.72
C VAL A 29 1.34 -5.77 14.01
N PRO A 30 1.32 -4.55 14.57
CA PRO A 30 1.96 -3.41 13.95
C PRO A 30 3.49 -3.58 13.97
N VAL A 31 4.11 -3.39 12.81
CA VAL A 31 5.56 -3.33 12.67
C VAL A 31 5.98 -1.92 12.31
N ARG A 32 7.16 -1.51 12.79
CA ARG A 32 7.80 -0.25 12.39
C ARG A 32 9.07 -0.59 11.64
N PHE A 33 9.25 0.01 10.48
CA PHE A 33 10.44 -0.15 9.67
C PHE A 33 10.71 1.13 8.90
N THR A 34 11.96 1.28 8.44
CA THR A 34 12.37 2.36 7.55
C THR A 34 12.61 1.77 6.17
N GLU A 35 12.00 2.36 5.16
CA GLU A 35 12.21 2.01 3.77
C GLU A 35 13.05 3.09 3.08
N THR A 36 13.99 2.67 2.23
CA THR A 36 14.75 3.56 1.36
C THR A 36 14.96 2.84 0.03
N GLY A 37 14.84 3.56 -1.07
CA GLY A 37 14.93 2.99 -2.40
C GLY A 37 15.20 4.05 -3.45
N SER A 38 15.57 3.61 -4.65
CA SER A 38 15.68 4.53 -5.78
C SER A 38 14.30 5.06 -6.16
N LEU A 39 14.26 6.18 -6.89
CA LEU A 39 13.00 6.70 -7.41
C LEU A 39 12.30 5.67 -8.34
N LEU A 40 13.06 4.87 -9.07
CA LEU A 40 12.51 3.84 -9.97
C LEU A 40 11.72 2.78 -9.19
N ASP A 41 12.31 2.29 -8.10
CA ASP A 41 11.70 1.25 -7.25
C ASP A 41 10.46 1.79 -6.54
N GLN A 42 10.56 3.01 -5.99
CA GLN A 42 9.44 3.68 -5.34
C GLN A 42 8.31 3.98 -6.32
N HIS A 43 8.64 4.42 -7.54
CA HIS A 43 7.66 4.64 -8.58
C HIS A 43 6.92 3.34 -8.94
N HIS A 44 7.61 2.20 -9.03
CA HIS A 44 6.97 0.91 -9.27
C HIS A 44 6.01 0.52 -8.14
N LYS A 45 6.44 0.66 -6.87
CA LYS A 45 5.60 0.45 -5.69
C LYS A 45 4.37 1.34 -5.74
N TRP A 46 4.54 2.65 -5.81
CA TRP A 46 3.43 3.60 -5.77
C TRP A 46 2.45 3.37 -6.92
N SER A 47 2.95 3.15 -8.14
CA SER A 47 2.08 2.88 -9.30
C SER A 47 1.22 1.66 -9.05
N THR A 48 1.81 0.54 -8.64
CA THR A 48 1.06 -0.72 -8.43
C THR A 48 0.15 -0.67 -7.21
N ARG A 49 0.54 0.01 -6.12
CA ARG A 49 -0.20 0.06 -4.86
C ARG A 49 -1.26 1.15 -4.79
N LEU A 50 -1.25 2.12 -5.70
CA LEU A 50 -2.36 3.05 -5.92
C LEU A 50 -3.52 2.44 -6.72
N CYS A 51 -3.34 1.26 -7.32
CA CYS A 51 -4.42 0.54 -7.99
C CYS A 51 -5.51 0.16 -6.98
N PHE A 52 -6.79 0.29 -7.38
CA PHE A 52 -7.92 -0.06 -6.50
C PHE A 52 -8.09 -1.58 -6.29
N ASN A 53 -7.32 -2.41 -7.01
CA ASN A 53 -7.18 -3.84 -6.69
C ASN A 53 -6.17 -4.11 -5.57
N ALA A 54 -5.35 -3.14 -5.19
CA ALA A 54 -4.42 -3.32 -4.07
C ALA A 54 -5.22 -3.51 -2.78
N GLN A 55 -4.68 -4.28 -1.83
CA GLN A 55 -5.26 -4.39 -0.49
C GLN A 55 -5.38 -3.00 0.13
N GLU A 56 -6.42 -2.77 0.93
CA GLU A 56 -6.74 -1.42 1.43
C GLU A 56 -5.59 -0.84 2.28
N GLU A 57 -4.98 -1.64 3.13
CA GLU A 57 -3.95 -1.19 4.07
C GLU A 57 -2.71 -0.68 3.35
N ILE A 58 -2.23 -1.42 2.33
CA ILE A 58 -1.08 -0.97 1.54
C ILE A 58 -1.45 0.20 0.64
N TRP A 59 -2.69 0.26 0.15
CA TRP A 59 -3.17 1.40 -0.63
C TRP A 59 -3.18 2.68 0.21
N ARG A 60 -3.65 2.62 1.46
CA ARG A 60 -3.64 3.77 2.39
C ARG A 60 -2.23 4.23 2.72
N ALA A 61 -1.35 3.30 3.11
CA ALA A 61 0.06 3.63 3.37
C ALA A 61 0.72 4.29 2.14
N THR A 62 0.44 3.77 0.94
CA THR A 62 0.94 4.33 -0.32
C THR A 62 0.36 5.73 -0.59
N MET A 63 -0.92 5.95 -0.29
CA MET A 63 -1.54 7.28 -0.43
C MET A 63 -0.88 8.31 0.48
N ASP A 64 -0.61 7.96 1.74
CA ASP A 64 0.08 8.83 2.69
C ASP A 64 1.49 9.17 2.19
N GLU A 65 2.27 8.17 1.76
CA GLU A 65 3.61 8.37 1.17
C GLU A 65 3.58 9.32 -0.04
N VAL A 66 2.60 9.17 -0.93
CA VAL A 66 2.49 10.01 -2.14
C VAL A 66 1.98 11.41 -1.82
N GLN A 67 1.22 11.60 -0.73
CA GLN A 67 0.85 12.93 -0.23
C GLN A 67 2.04 13.66 0.38
N ASP A 68 2.88 12.96 1.14
CA ASP A 68 4.14 13.50 1.65
C ASP A 68 5.07 13.88 0.49
N LEU A 69 5.18 13.02 -0.53
CA LEU A 69 5.89 13.33 -1.76
C LEU A 69 5.31 14.56 -2.48
N ALA A 70 3.97 14.70 -2.53
CA ALA A 70 3.34 15.86 -3.16
C ALA A 70 3.66 17.16 -2.43
N SER A 71 3.91 17.10 -1.13
CA SER A 71 4.35 18.24 -0.32
C SER A 71 5.83 18.56 -0.54
N ALA A 72 6.69 17.54 -0.64
CA ALA A 72 8.14 17.71 -0.77
C ALA A 72 8.62 17.96 -2.21
N ALA A 73 7.98 17.32 -3.20
CA ALA A 73 8.35 17.37 -4.62
C ALA A 73 7.08 17.35 -5.53
N PRO A 74 6.32 18.47 -5.59
CA PRO A 74 5.04 18.53 -6.31
C PRO A 74 5.12 18.16 -7.80
N SER A 75 6.21 18.56 -8.47
CA SER A 75 6.43 18.27 -9.89
C SER A 75 6.58 16.77 -10.16
N LEU A 76 7.25 16.06 -9.26
CA LEU A 76 7.42 14.60 -9.34
C LEU A 76 6.10 13.89 -8.99
N ALA A 77 5.41 14.34 -7.95
CA ALA A 77 4.15 13.74 -7.52
C ALA A 77 3.08 13.74 -8.62
N THR A 78 3.12 14.69 -9.56
CA THR A 78 2.21 14.73 -10.73
C THR A 78 2.36 13.52 -11.66
N TRP A 79 3.48 12.80 -11.58
CA TRP A 79 3.75 11.58 -12.36
C TRP A 79 3.48 10.29 -11.60
N ILE A 80 3.21 10.37 -10.29
CA ILE A 80 2.89 9.21 -9.48
C ILE A 80 1.39 8.92 -9.58
N LEU A 81 1.05 7.96 -10.45
CA LEU A 81 -0.31 7.65 -10.87
C LEU A 81 -0.55 6.13 -10.81
N PRO A 82 -1.78 5.67 -10.55
CA PRO A 82 -2.13 4.26 -10.73
C PRO A 82 -1.93 3.86 -12.21
N PRO A 83 -1.75 2.58 -12.52
CA PRO A 83 -1.28 2.16 -13.84
C PRO A 83 -2.31 2.49 -14.93
N CYS A 84 -3.60 2.55 -14.58
CA CYS A 84 -4.65 2.97 -15.51
C CYS A 84 -4.59 4.46 -15.88
N ALA A 85 -4.27 5.33 -14.92
CA ALA A 85 -4.10 6.76 -15.15
C ALA A 85 -2.82 7.05 -15.95
N MET A 86 -1.74 6.29 -15.70
CA MET A 86 -0.53 6.35 -16.52
C MET A 86 -0.83 6.00 -17.99
N ARG A 87 -1.53 4.89 -18.23
CA ARG A 87 -1.93 4.48 -19.60
C ARG A 87 -2.86 5.48 -20.25
N ARG A 88 -3.80 6.07 -19.51
CA ARG A 88 -4.65 7.17 -20.00
C ARG A 88 -3.83 8.38 -20.43
N ARG A 89 -2.83 8.77 -19.65
CA ARG A 89 -1.94 9.90 -19.99
C ARG A 89 -1.05 9.61 -21.20
N ALA A 90 -0.70 8.35 -21.42
CA ALA A 90 0.04 7.88 -22.59
C ALA A 90 -0.84 7.54 -23.80
N ASP A 91 -2.16 7.74 -23.71
CA ASP A 91 -3.16 7.38 -24.72
C ASP A 91 -3.10 5.90 -25.16
N VAL A 92 -2.79 5.00 -24.22
CA VAL A 92 -2.68 3.55 -24.49
C VAL A 92 -3.95 2.83 -24.03
N THR A 93 -4.75 2.36 -24.99
CA THR A 93 -5.94 1.54 -24.73
C THR A 93 -5.63 0.04 -24.70
N PRO A 94 -6.32 -0.77 -23.88
CA PRO A 94 -7.28 -0.35 -22.86
C PRO A 94 -6.59 0.41 -21.72
N PHE A 95 -7.26 1.41 -21.13
CA PHE A 95 -6.65 2.20 -20.06
C PHE A 95 -6.43 1.36 -18.81
N CYS A 96 -7.40 0.54 -18.39
CA CYS A 96 -7.19 -0.42 -17.31
C CYS A 96 -6.29 -1.58 -17.80
N PRO A 97 -5.11 -1.81 -17.20
CA PRO A 97 -4.24 -2.92 -17.59
C PRO A 97 -4.67 -4.26 -16.97
N GLU A 98 -5.59 -4.26 -16.00
CA GLU A 98 -6.00 -5.45 -15.24
C GLU A 98 -6.97 -6.37 -16.02
N GLY A 99 -7.47 -5.91 -17.17
CA GLY A 99 -8.40 -6.69 -18.02
C GLY A 99 -9.64 -7.13 -17.25
N ASP A 100 -9.87 -8.44 -17.20
CA ASP A 100 -10.98 -9.08 -16.47
C ASP A 100 -10.98 -8.79 -14.96
N ARG A 101 -9.84 -8.36 -14.41
CA ARG A 101 -9.70 -7.95 -13.01
C ARG A 101 -9.94 -6.46 -12.83
N PHE A 102 -10.66 -5.79 -13.73
CA PHE A 102 -11.00 -4.39 -13.55
C PHE A 102 -11.66 -4.15 -12.19
N CYS A 103 -11.13 -3.19 -11.42
CA CYS A 103 -11.62 -2.84 -10.09
C CYS A 103 -13.07 -2.26 -10.06
N GLY A 104 -13.73 -2.14 -11.21
CA GLY A 104 -15.09 -1.62 -11.33
C GLY A 104 -15.20 -0.09 -11.33
N GLN A 105 -14.10 0.64 -11.12
CA GLN A 105 -14.10 2.11 -11.11
C GLN A 105 -13.12 2.71 -12.13
N PRO A 106 -13.54 3.69 -12.94
CA PRO A 106 -12.66 4.37 -13.89
C PRO A 106 -11.72 5.36 -13.19
N VAL A 107 -10.80 4.85 -12.37
CA VAL A 107 -9.86 5.67 -11.56
C VAL A 107 -9.03 6.61 -12.43
N TRP A 108 -8.76 6.24 -13.68
CA TRP A 108 -8.05 7.07 -14.66
C TRP A 108 -8.78 8.37 -15.06
N GLN A 109 -10.03 8.55 -14.65
CA GLN A 109 -10.80 9.80 -14.85
C GLN A 109 -10.88 10.64 -13.56
N LYS A 110 -10.26 10.20 -12.47
CA LYS A 110 -10.33 10.84 -11.16
C LYS A 110 -9.00 11.51 -10.85
N GLU A 111 -9.09 12.69 -10.26
CA GLU A 111 -7.97 13.30 -9.55
C GLU A 111 -7.68 12.54 -8.27
N ARG A 112 -6.43 12.61 -7.79
CA ARG A 112 -6.00 11.91 -6.56
C ARG A 112 -6.87 12.25 -5.35
N SER A 113 -7.32 13.49 -5.22
CA SER A 113 -8.22 13.95 -4.14
C SER A 113 -9.61 13.30 -4.17
N GLN A 114 -9.99 12.69 -5.29
CA GLN A 114 -11.27 12.00 -5.50
C GLN A 114 -11.15 10.49 -5.32
N TYR A 115 -9.97 10.00 -4.92
CA TYR A 115 -9.78 8.57 -4.67
C TYR A 115 -10.49 8.18 -3.38
N LEU A 116 -11.69 7.64 -3.54
CA LEU A 116 -12.54 7.15 -2.46
C LEU A 116 -12.71 5.64 -2.62
N ARG A 117 -12.18 4.90 -1.66
CA ARG A 117 -12.43 3.47 -1.48
C ARG A 117 -13.39 3.32 -0.30
N VAL A 118 -14.65 3.03 -0.61
CA VAL A 118 -15.66 2.70 0.40
C VAL A 118 -15.62 1.17 0.55
N LEU A 119 -15.31 0.71 1.77
CA LEU A 119 -15.39 -0.70 2.16
C LEU A 119 -16.79 -1.01 2.69
#